data_AF-A0A2N4UW18-F1
#
_entry.id   AF-A0A2N4UW18-F1
#
_cell.length_a   1.000
_cell.length_b   1.000
_cell.length_c   1.000
_cell.angle_alpha   90.00
_cell.angle_beta   90.00
_cell.angle_gamma   90.00
#
_symmetry.space_group_name_H-M   'P 1'
#
loop_
_entity.id
_entity.type
_entity.pdbx_description
1 polymer ?
#
loop_
_entity_poly.entity_id
_entity_poly.type
_entity_poly.pdbx_seq_one_letter_code
_entity_poly.pdbx_strand_id
1 'polypeptide(L)'
;MKMKVLSLAVIAALLTGCGGGGDEGKSSSGSNIVKPKPQIELPLLKMANLKVSEPKEGTSTFNFKISLTKPAIKDVTFKYESFDVSASHRLLENQYINKHISDINRNEENLDYVRVVGSGTIKKGEQFFSIPFVVMADTVHERPESFALKITELSNAKFYKGHDQGEVVIADVDKEPVISIGDTKDTLIAEGNTINIPVSMSSPSARGVKLYFSLTGDAAIHKDYEILTSSPIIFGDNGDTSALIKIHVLKDFTLEDKESLKLELISATEATINRKANTKNITIASDKALNDTGVTTFFVERGVDELPNSNYQESYGQSSYGYNDADFGRDAEQPNNQDGWAGYQLDAIDSSGNIAGMDEVPRCVRDNVTGLLWERLGETTLLSSHVAGIDEALNEQRYGKTPEDKEQASQKVNAADEKLFNDGLNWQSKSYQYLWHDGNAKTNGGEPGELLSVATLKKVNGFKANNMCTFPSNIHENKLTIPTANVTACTAQAKAEYATHYNLCGAKSWRLPTISELINHHNYSAVVPTSIPNYPINKNESNNGVVDHFGNNVLLVNPVIKDGNIENQDVINLDPSVSNKQREALYLSSSTVANAPGSVWCMGALTGEVKMCKKKEAHSVILVSDDITND
;
A
#
# COMPACT_ATOMS: atom_id res chain seq x y z
N MET A 1 -25.12 -42.13 -15.38
CA MET A 1 -25.51 -43.04 -16.48
C MET A 1 -24.71 -44.34 -16.33
N LYS A 2 -25.10 -45.48 -16.92
CA LYS A 2 -24.51 -46.81 -16.64
C LYS A 2 -23.65 -47.39 -17.81
N MET A 3 -22.93 -48.48 -17.48
CA MET A 3 -22.28 -49.48 -18.37
C MET A 3 -20.85 -49.12 -18.83
N LYS A 4 -19.88 -50.04 -18.87
CA LYS A 4 -19.85 -51.48 -18.47
C LYS A 4 -18.42 -51.92 -18.04
N VAL A 5 -18.28 -53.14 -17.49
CA VAL A 5 -17.03 -53.72 -16.91
C VAL A 5 -16.79 -55.13 -17.49
N LEU A 6 -15.60 -55.71 -17.22
CA LEU A 6 -15.06 -57.08 -17.51
C LEU A 6 -14.11 -57.21 -18.72
N SER A 7 -13.16 -58.17 -18.79
CA SER A 7 -12.33 -58.88 -17.78
C SER A 7 -11.31 -59.83 -18.46
N LEU A 8 -10.37 -60.36 -17.66
CA LEU A 8 -9.37 -61.43 -17.94
C LEU A 8 -9.77 -62.55 -18.94
N ALA A 9 -8.76 -63.07 -19.66
CA ALA A 9 -8.47 -64.51 -19.75
C ALA A 9 -7.00 -64.80 -20.16
N VAL A 10 -6.49 -65.96 -19.73
CA VAL A 10 -5.19 -66.57 -20.12
C VAL A 10 -5.49 -67.97 -20.67
N ILE A 11 -4.71 -68.48 -21.63
CA ILE A 11 -4.52 -69.93 -21.87
C ILE A 11 -3.21 -70.16 -22.63
N ALA A 12 -2.57 -71.29 -22.39
CA ALA A 12 -1.39 -71.77 -23.11
C ALA A 12 -1.57 -73.25 -23.48
N ALA A 13 -0.93 -73.72 -24.56
CA ALA A 13 -0.89 -75.13 -24.92
C ALA A 13 0.41 -75.49 -25.66
N LEU A 14 1.04 -76.58 -25.22
CA LEU A 14 2.00 -77.39 -25.98
C LEU A 14 1.27 -78.63 -26.50
N LEU A 15 1.68 -79.19 -27.65
CA LEU A 15 1.87 -80.64 -27.84
C LEU A 15 2.43 -80.99 -29.24
N THR A 16 2.77 -82.26 -29.46
CA THR A 16 3.54 -82.78 -30.60
C THR A 16 2.79 -83.87 -31.39
N GLY A 17 3.16 -84.03 -32.67
CA GLY A 17 2.74 -85.10 -33.58
C GLY A 17 3.15 -84.73 -35.02
N CYS A 18 3.93 -85.47 -35.82
CA CYS A 18 4.20 -86.90 -36.04
C CYS A 18 3.33 -87.53 -37.15
N GLY A 19 4.00 -88.13 -38.15
CA GLY A 19 3.41 -88.78 -39.33
C GLY A 19 3.68 -88.02 -40.65
N GLY A 20 4.14 -88.65 -41.75
CA GLY A 20 4.75 -89.97 -41.89
C GLY A 20 4.45 -90.70 -43.22
N GLY A 21 5.49 -90.95 -44.03
CA GLY A 21 5.48 -91.92 -45.13
C GLY A 21 5.11 -91.37 -46.53
N GLY A 22 5.77 -91.91 -47.57
CA GLY A 22 5.55 -91.54 -48.98
C GLY A 22 6.84 -91.58 -49.80
N ASP A 23 7.29 -92.78 -50.17
CA ASP A 23 8.57 -93.03 -50.89
C ASP A 23 8.29 -93.54 -52.31
N GLU A 24 9.01 -93.06 -53.33
CA GLU A 24 9.23 -93.76 -54.61
C GLU A 24 10.21 -93.03 -55.57
N GLY A 25 10.80 -93.80 -56.50
CA GLY A 25 11.19 -93.28 -57.83
C GLY A 25 12.58 -92.67 -58.03
N LYS A 26 13.61 -93.49 -58.27
CA LYS A 26 14.86 -93.03 -58.93
C LYS A 26 14.62 -92.85 -60.44
N SER A 27 15.15 -91.79 -61.05
CA SER A 27 16.25 -91.87 -62.04
C SER A 27 16.62 -90.49 -62.62
N SER A 28 17.88 -90.34 -63.03
CA SER A 28 18.47 -89.08 -63.51
C SER A 28 18.11 -88.73 -64.95
N SER A 29 17.90 -87.44 -65.21
CA SER A 29 18.34 -86.79 -66.46
C SER A 29 19.16 -85.55 -66.10
N GLY A 30 20.33 -85.40 -66.72
CA GLY A 30 21.30 -84.36 -66.37
C GLY A 30 21.00 -83.02 -67.06
N SER A 31 20.67 -81.99 -66.28
CA SER A 31 20.69 -80.60 -66.75
C SER A 31 21.70 -79.79 -65.94
N ASN A 32 22.40 -78.87 -66.61
CA ASN A 32 23.46 -78.06 -66.00
C ASN A 32 22.88 -77.05 -64.99
N ILE A 33 22.89 -77.41 -63.71
CA ILE A 33 22.65 -76.45 -62.63
C ILE A 33 23.86 -75.51 -62.54
N VAL A 34 23.78 -74.40 -63.27
CA VAL A 34 24.57 -73.20 -62.98
C VAL A 34 24.21 -72.77 -61.57
N LYS A 35 25.07 -73.08 -60.59
CA LYS A 35 24.90 -72.56 -59.22
C LYS A 35 24.82 -71.03 -59.31
N PRO A 36 23.76 -70.38 -58.80
CA PRO A 36 23.67 -68.94 -58.83
C PRO A 36 24.88 -68.35 -58.10
N LYS A 37 25.63 -67.50 -58.79
CA LYS A 37 26.81 -66.81 -58.25
C LYS A 37 26.39 -66.14 -56.93
N PRO A 38 27.09 -66.38 -55.79
CA PRO A 38 26.66 -65.87 -54.49
C PRO A 38 26.39 -64.36 -54.55
N GLN A 39 25.14 -63.97 -54.36
CA GLN A 39 24.78 -62.56 -54.28
C GLN A 39 25.32 -62.03 -52.96
N ILE A 40 26.33 -61.15 -53.05
CA ILE A 40 26.92 -60.49 -51.90
C ILE A 40 25.91 -59.47 -51.40
N GLU A 41 25.05 -59.89 -50.48
CA GLU A 41 24.09 -59.01 -49.81
C GLU A 41 24.87 -57.92 -49.04
N LEU A 42 24.68 -56.67 -49.44
CA LEU A 42 25.34 -55.52 -48.82
C LEU A 42 24.87 -55.33 -47.36
N PRO A 43 25.71 -54.78 -46.47
CA PRO A 43 25.26 -54.36 -45.14
C PRO A 43 24.20 -53.25 -45.23
N LEU A 44 23.31 -53.19 -44.23
CA LEU A 44 22.34 -52.10 -44.08
C LEU A 44 22.87 -51.07 -43.07
N LEU A 45 22.94 -49.80 -43.47
CA LEU A 45 23.34 -48.67 -42.64
C LEU A 45 22.16 -48.19 -41.79
N LYS A 46 22.43 -47.92 -40.51
CA LYS A 46 21.52 -47.34 -39.53
C LYS A 46 22.17 -46.12 -38.87
N MET A 47 21.53 -44.97 -39.03
CA MET A 47 21.59 -43.87 -38.07
C MET A 47 20.57 -44.13 -36.96
N ALA A 48 20.78 -43.58 -35.76
CA ALA A 48 19.83 -43.67 -34.65
C ALA A 48 19.79 -42.33 -33.92
N ASN A 49 18.59 -41.86 -33.55
CA ASN A 49 18.45 -40.56 -32.91
C ASN A 49 19.21 -40.52 -31.59
N LEU A 50 19.89 -39.42 -31.34
CA LEU A 50 20.73 -39.17 -30.18
C LEU A 50 20.09 -38.08 -29.32
N LYS A 51 20.24 -38.19 -28.00
CA LYS A 51 19.97 -37.10 -27.07
C LYS A 51 21.27 -36.69 -26.40
N VAL A 52 21.50 -35.39 -26.34
CA VAL A 52 22.61 -34.75 -25.62
C VAL A 52 22.02 -33.68 -24.71
N SER A 53 22.80 -33.26 -23.72
CA SER A 53 22.54 -32.03 -22.97
C SER A 53 23.68 -31.07 -23.26
N GLU A 54 23.39 -29.78 -23.12
CA GLU A 54 24.36 -28.74 -23.40
C GLU A 54 25.51 -28.73 -22.37
N PRO A 55 26.70 -28.26 -22.76
CA PRO A 55 27.68 -27.81 -21.79
C PRO A 55 27.10 -26.65 -20.97
N LYS A 56 27.60 -26.47 -19.73
CA LYS A 56 27.22 -25.29 -18.92
C LYS A 56 27.95 -24.01 -19.32
N GLU A 57 29.08 -24.16 -19.99
CA GLU A 57 29.97 -23.07 -20.41
C GLU A 57 30.75 -23.54 -21.65
N GLY A 58 30.97 -22.65 -22.63
CA GLY A 58 31.82 -22.93 -23.78
C GLY A 58 31.23 -23.94 -24.76
N THR A 59 31.89 -25.08 -24.95
CA THR A 59 31.51 -26.09 -25.96
C THR A 59 31.77 -27.53 -25.49
N SER A 60 31.13 -28.51 -26.15
CA SER A 60 31.37 -29.93 -25.91
C SER A 60 31.23 -30.76 -27.18
N THR A 61 32.20 -31.66 -27.40
CA THR A 61 32.26 -32.52 -28.58
C THR A 61 31.59 -33.86 -28.30
N PHE A 62 30.50 -34.12 -29.00
CA PHE A 62 29.76 -35.38 -28.97
C PHE A 62 30.05 -36.21 -30.22
N ASN A 63 29.59 -37.48 -30.24
CA ASN A 63 29.86 -38.42 -31.33
C ASN A 63 28.56 -39.08 -31.81
N PHE A 64 28.13 -38.76 -33.03
CA PHE A 64 26.99 -39.41 -33.66
C PHE A 64 27.43 -40.75 -34.28
N LYS A 65 26.91 -41.86 -33.75
CA LYS A 65 27.35 -43.21 -34.13
C LYS A 65 26.50 -43.78 -35.27
N ILE A 66 27.13 -43.92 -36.43
CA ILE A 66 26.62 -44.70 -37.57
C ILE A 66 26.94 -46.18 -37.34
N SER A 67 26.03 -47.06 -37.73
CA SER A 67 26.20 -48.51 -37.61
C SER A 67 25.78 -49.27 -38.87
N LEU A 68 26.44 -50.39 -39.16
CA LEU A 68 26.01 -51.38 -40.14
C LEU A 68 25.35 -52.58 -39.44
N THR A 69 24.38 -53.23 -40.08
CA THR A 69 23.77 -54.48 -39.57
C THR A 69 24.73 -55.67 -39.52
N LYS A 70 25.84 -55.60 -40.26
CA LYS A 70 26.93 -56.59 -40.31
C LYS A 70 28.22 -55.90 -40.78
N PRO A 71 29.42 -56.44 -40.48
CA PRO A 71 30.68 -55.85 -40.90
C PRO A 71 30.78 -55.58 -42.41
N ALA A 72 31.50 -54.52 -42.77
CA ALA A 72 31.64 -54.04 -44.13
C ALA A 72 32.42 -55.05 -45.00
N ILE A 73 31.82 -55.49 -46.11
CA ILE A 73 32.41 -56.50 -47.02
C ILE A 73 33.43 -55.88 -47.99
N LYS A 74 33.26 -54.58 -48.25
CA LYS A 74 34.17 -53.62 -48.87
C LYS A 74 34.03 -52.30 -48.11
N ASP A 75 34.96 -51.38 -48.30
CA ASP A 75 34.89 -50.03 -47.72
C ASP A 75 33.57 -49.33 -48.11
N VAL A 76 32.79 -48.92 -47.11
CA VAL A 76 31.51 -48.22 -47.26
C VAL A 76 31.78 -46.72 -47.12
N THR A 77 31.76 -46.01 -48.25
CA THR A 77 32.00 -44.55 -48.29
C THR A 77 30.67 -43.80 -48.33
N PHE A 78 30.64 -42.60 -47.76
CA PHE A 78 29.48 -41.72 -47.79
C PHE A 78 29.88 -40.26 -47.49
N LYS A 79 29.00 -39.32 -47.81
CA LYS A 79 29.02 -37.94 -47.32
C LYS A 79 27.98 -37.75 -46.22
N TYR A 80 28.16 -36.74 -45.39
CA TYR A 80 27.20 -36.34 -44.36
C TYR A 80 27.14 -34.82 -44.20
N GLU A 81 25.96 -34.34 -43.80
CA GLU A 81 25.66 -32.92 -43.61
C GLU A 81 24.58 -32.76 -42.52
N SER A 82 24.67 -31.71 -41.71
CA SER A 82 23.63 -31.33 -40.75
C SER A 82 22.69 -30.27 -41.28
N PHE A 83 21.44 -30.34 -40.83
CA PHE A 83 20.35 -29.43 -41.16
C PHE A 83 19.59 -29.08 -39.89
N ASP A 84 19.27 -27.80 -39.75
CA ASP A 84 18.49 -27.27 -38.63
C ASP A 84 17.05 -27.83 -38.66
N VAL A 85 16.45 -28.01 -37.48
CA VAL A 85 15.03 -28.41 -37.34
C VAL A 85 14.32 -27.45 -36.41
N SER A 86 14.92 -27.18 -35.26
CA SER A 86 14.69 -25.97 -34.45
C SER A 86 16.03 -25.34 -34.03
N ALA A 87 16.99 -26.18 -33.66
CA ALA A 87 18.38 -25.86 -33.34
C ALA A 87 19.06 -25.04 -34.45
N SER A 88 19.72 -23.94 -34.09
CA SER A 88 20.38 -23.02 -35.02
C SER A 88 21.90 -23.22 -35.07
N HIS A 89 22.47 -23.29 -36.27
CA HIS A 89 23.89 -23.61 -36.44
C HIS A 89 24.81 -22.39 -36.59
N ARG A 90 26.03 -22.51 -36.06
CA ARG A 90 27.17 -21.68 -36.47
C ARG A 90 27.85 -22.23 -37.72
N LEU A 91 28.06 -21.35 -38.71
CA LEU A 91 28.84 -21.64 -39.90
C LEU A 91 30.36 -21.50 -39.63
N LEU A 92 31.10 -22.58 -39.83
CA LEU A 92 32.57 -22.54 -39.96
C LEU A 92 32.98 -22.47 -41.43
N GLU A 93 32.69 -21.34 -42.09
CA GLU A 93 33.31 -21.02 -43.38
C GLU A 93 34.74 -20.50 -43.20
N ASN A 94 35.54 -20.51 -44.29
CA ASN A 94 36.98 -20.21 -44.29
C ASN A 94 37.35 -18.81 -43.74
N GLN A 95 36.38 -17.92 -43.56
CA GLN A 95 36.53 -16.58 -43.00
C GLN A 95 37.09 -16.58 -41.55
N TYR A 96 36.93 -17.68 -40.80
CA TYR A 96 37.42 -17.80 -39.41
C TYR A 96 38.80 -18.47 -39.26
N ILE A 97 39.43 -18.96 -40.34
CA ILE A 97 40.70 -19.73 -40.26
C ILE A 97 41.86 -18.94 -39.62
N ASN A 98 41.81 -17.60 -39.66
CA ASN A 98 42.81 -16.71 -39.05
C ASN A 98 42.44 -16.21 -37.64
N LYS A 99 41.39 -16.73 -37.00
CA LYS A 99 40.97 -16.39 -35.63
C LYS A 99 41.03 -17.63 -34.74
N HIS A 100 41.41 -17.44 -33.47
CA HIS A 100 41.70 -18.57 -32.58
C HIS A 100 40.44 -19.35 -32.18
N ILE A 101 40.63 -20.61 -31.78
CA ILE A 101 39.59 -21.52 -31.26
C ILE A 101 38.83 -20.92 -30.06
N SER A 102 39.41 -19.93 -29.37
CA SER A 102 38.76 -19.07 -28.36
C SER A 102 37.39 -18.55 -28.78
N ASP A 103 37.19 -18.29 -30.07
CA ASP A 103 36.03 -17.60 -30.60
C ASP A 103 34.83 -18.54 -30.81
N ILE A 104 35.08 -19.87 -30.80
CA ILE A 104 34.01 -20.88 -30.82
C ILE A 104 33.34 -20.98 -29.44
N ASN A 105 34.07 -20.70 -28.35
CA ASN A 105 33.57 -20.76 -26.97
C ASN A 105 32.75 -19.52 -26.53
N ARG A 106 32.46 -18.59 -27.43
CA ARG A 106 31.53 -17.46 -27.19
C ARG A 106 30.24 -17.70 -27.93
N ASN A 107 29.10 -17.57 -27.27
CA ASN A 107 27.78 -17.75 -27.88
C ASN A 107 26.88 -16.52 -27.70
N GLU A 108 27.40 -15.36 -28.11
CA GLU A 108 26.70 -14.07 -28.05
C GLU A 108 25.49 -13.98 -29.02
N GLU A 109 25.23 -15.05 -29.80
CA GLU A 109 24.20 -15.15 -30.84
C GLU A 109 23.12 -16.23 -30.56
N ASN A 110 23.18 -16.94 -29.42
CA ASN A 110 22.27 -18.05 -29.07
C ASN A 110 22.20 -19.15 -30.15
N LEU A 111 23.37 -19.67 -30.54
CA LEU A 111 23.49 -20.79 -31.50
C LEU A 111 23.91 -22.05 -30.75
N ASP A 112 23.17 -23.13 -30.89
CA ASP A 112 23.25 -24.29 -30.01
C ASP A 112 24.21 -25.38 -30.56
N TYR A 113 24.53 -25.36 -31.87
CA TYR A 113 25.52 -26.29 -32.45
C TYR A 113 26.37 -25.72 -33.60
N VAL A 114 27.46 -26.43 -33.92
CA VAL A 114 28.33 -26.10 -35.07
C VAL A 114 27.97 -26.97 -36.27
N ARG A 115 27.76 -26.36 -37.46
CA ARG A 115 27.33 -27.09 -38.66
C ARG A 115 28.34 -28.16 -39.06
N VAL A 116 27.83 -29.38 -39.23
CA VAL A 116 28.60 -30.58 -39.53
C VAL A 116 28.52 -30.86 -41.03
N VAL A 117 29.67 -30.95 -41.70
CA VAL A 117 29.76 -31.42 -43.10
C VAL A 117 31.04 -32.23 -43.30
N GLY A 118 30.97 -33.31 -44.09
CA GLY A 118 32.15 -34.12 -44.37
C GLY A 118 31.88 -35.42 -45.12
N SER A 119 32.85 -36.33 -45.04
CA SER A 119 32.76 -37.67 -45.62
C SER A 119 33.30 -38.73 -44.65
N GLY A 120 32.72 -39.92 -44.70
CA GLY A 120 33.04 -41.04 -43.84
C GLY A 120 33.36 -42.29 -44.64
N THR A 121 34.18 -43.16 -44.05
CA THR A 121 34.48 -44.49 -44.59
C THR A 121 34.50 -45.50 -43.45
N ILE A 122 33.60 -46.49 -43.49
CA ILE A 122 33.71 -47.70 -42.67
C ILE A 122 34.55 -48.68 -43.48
N LYS A 123 35.74 -49.03 -43.01
CA LYS A 123 36.66 -49.91 -43.75
C LYS A 123 36.14 -51.34 -43.74
N LYS A 124 36.57 -52.13 -44.72
CA LYS A 124 36.30 -53.57 -44.78
C LYS A 124 36.65 -54.26 -43.44
N GLY A 125 35.66 -54.93 -42.84
CA GLY A 125 35.75 -55.60 -41.54
C GLY A 125 35.27 -54.76 -40.35
N GLU A 126 35.15 -53.44 -40.49
CA GLU A 126 34.56 -52.56 -39.48
C GLU A 126 33.01 -52.54 -39.60
N GLN A 127 32.33 -52.07 -38.55
CA GLN A 127 30.86 -52.02 -38.48
C GLN A 127 30.31 -50.64 -38.09
N PHE A 128 31.16 -49.69 -37.69
CA PHE A 128 30.75 -48.41 -37.11
C PHE A 128 31.61 -47.26 -37.62
N PHE A 129 31.03 -46.06 -37.66
CA PHE A 129 31.73 -44.79 -37.83
C PHE A 129 31.17 -43.78 -36.83
N SER A 130 32.00 -42.91 -36.29
CA SER A 130 31.57 -41.81 -35.41
C SER A 130 31.77 -40.49 -36.14
N ILE A 131 30.71 -39.72 -36.32
CA ILE A 131 30.80 -38.33 -36.75
C ILE A 131 30.94 -37.47 -35.47
N PRO A 132 32.08 -36.77 -35.26
CA PRO A 132 32.16 -35.79 -34.19
C PRO A 132 31.32 -34.57 -34.53
N PHE A 133 30.62 -34.02 -33.55
CA PHE A 133 29.88 -32.75 -33.66
C PHE A 133 30.05 -31.95 -32.37
N VAL A 134 29.88 -30.63 -32.45
CA VAL A 134 30.06 -29.70 -31.31
C VAL A 134 28.73 -29.06 -30.97
N VAL A 135 28.34 -29.16 -29.71
CA VAL A 135 27.25 -28.41 -29.08
C VAL A 135 27.89 -27.26 -28.29
N MET A 136 27.23 -26.11 -28.28
CA MET A 136 27.69 -24.88 -27.63
C MET A 136 26.85 -24.61 -26.39
N ALA A 137 27.19 -23.59 -25.61
CA ALA A 137 26.44 -23.17 -24.42
C ALA A 137 26.19 -21.67 -24.47
N ASP A 138 25.05 -21.23 -23.94
CA ASP A 138 24.83 -19.84 -23.54
C ASP A 138 24.26 -19.71 -22.12
N THR A 139 23.12 -19.05 -21.95
CA THR A 139 22.51 -18.64 -20.67
C THR A 139 20.98 -18.48 -20.75
N VAL A 140 20.34 -18.90 -21.85
CA VAL A 140 18.95 -18.60 -22.18
C VAL A 140 18.07 -19.81 -21.92
N HIS A 141 17.14 -19.69 -20.97
CA HIS A 141 16.24 -20.81 -20.67
C HIS A 141 15.24 -21.05 -21.80
N GLU A 142 15.16 -22.26 -22.34
CA GLU A 142 14.46 -22.53 -23.59
C GLU A 142 13.67 -23.86 -23.56
N ARG A 143 13.61 -24.58 -24.68
CA ARG A 143 12.97 -25.90 -24.80
C ARG A 143 13.95 -26.84 -25.50
N PRO A 144 13.87 -28.17 -25.33
CA PRO A 144 14.81 -29.08 -25.98
C PRO A 144 14.79 -28.98 -27.52
N GLU A 145 15.82 -28.35 -28.08
CA GLU A 145 16.04 -28.07 -29.50
C GLU A 145 16.47 -29.33 -30.28
N SER A 146 16.38 -29.33 -31.62
CA SER A 146 16.95 -30.41 -32.44
C SER A 146 17.51 -30.02 -33.82
N PHE A 147 18.51 -30.78 -34.27
CA PHE A 147 19.04 -30.76 -35.64
C PHE A 147 19.10 -32.19 -36.23
N ALA A 148 19.14 -32.31 -37.55
CA ALA A 148 19.19 -33.59 -38.25
C ALA A 148 20.52 -33.77 -38.99
N LEU A 149 21.20 -34.91 -38.77
CA LEU A 149 22.29 -35.37 -39.63
C LEU A 149 21.73 -36.25 -40.74
N LYS A 150 22.13 -36.00 -41.98
CA LYS A 150 21.73 -36.77 -43.16
C LYS A 150 22.93 -37.34 -43.89
N ILE A 151 22.79 -38.54 -44.45
CA ILE A 151 23.83 -39.21 -45.23
C ILE A 151 23.50 -39.18 -46.72
N THR A 152 24.50 -38.86 -47.54
CA THR A 152 24.42 -38.80 -49.00
C THR A 152 25.56 -39.61 -49.64
N GLU A 153 25.47 -39.88 -50.95
CA GLU A 153 26.51 -40.59 -51.74
C GLU A 153 26.95 -41.96 -51.15
N LEU A 154 26.04 -42.69 -50.49
CA LEU A 154 26.34 -43.98 -49.85
C LEU A 154 26.74 -45.06 -50.89
N SER A 155 27.95 -45.61 -50.73
CA SER A 155 28.49 -46.71 -51.54
C SER A 155 28.66 -48.01 -50.74
N ASN A 156 28.64 -49.16 -51.43
CA ASN A 156 28.85 -50.51 -50.88
C ASN A 156 27.94 -50.96 -49.70
N ALA A 157 26.94 -50.15 -49.34
CA ALA A 157 25.87 -50.46 -48.38
C ALA A 157 24.50 -50.06 -48.97
N LYS A 158 23.42 -50.31 -48.22
CA LYS A 158 22.10 -49.70 -48.45
C LYS A 158 21.62 -49.09 -47.14
N PHE A 159 20.70 -48.14 -47.16
CA PHE A 159 20.04 -47.70 -45.93
C PHE A 159 19.10 -48.80 -45.39
N TYR A 160 19.06 -48.95 -44.07
CA TYR A 160 17.90 -49.55 -43.41
C TYR A 160 16.72 -48.59 -43.57
N LYS A 161 15.51 -49.11 -43.84
CA LYS A 161 14.36 -48.30 -44.28
C LYS A 161 14.01 -47.21 -43.26
N GLY A 162 14.19 -45.93 -43.64
CA GLY A 162 13.94 -44.76 -42.79
C GLY A 162 15.09 -44.33 -41.88
N HIS A 163 16.32 -44.76 -42.16
CA HIS A 163 17.53 -44.40 -41.39
C HIS A 163 18.64 -43.81 -42.28
N ASP A 164 18.26 -43.08 -43.33
CA ASP A 164 19.11 -42.22 -44.17
C ASP A 164 19.39 -40.84 -43.56
N GLN A 165 18.67 -40.52 -42.50
CA GLN A 165 18.94 -39.41 -41.58
C GLN A 165 18.81 -39.90 -40.12
N GLY A 166 19.31 -39.09 -39.18
CA GLY A 166 19.13 -39.29 -37.75
C GLY A 166 19.19 -37.96 -37.00
N GLU A 167 18.30 -37.81 -36.02
CA GLU A 167 18.10 -36.58 -35.25
C GLU A 167 19.06 -36.51 -34.05
N VAL A 168 19.53 -35.31 -33.72
CA VAL A 168 20.15 -34.98 -32.45
C VAL A 168 19.23 -34.01 -31.73
N VAL A 169 18.68 -34.45 -30.59
CA VAL A 169 17.95 -33.56 -29.67
C VAL A 169 18.93 -33.04 -28.64
N ILE A 170 19.06 -31.72 -28.58
CA ILE A 170 19.78 -30.96 -27.57
C ILE A 170 18.81 -30.71 -26.41
N ALA A 171 19.30 -30.73 -25.17
CA ALA A 171 18.49 -30.49 -23.99
C ALA A 171 19.15 -29.43 -23.11
N ASP A 172 18.49 -28.27 -23.09
CA ASP A 172 18.65 -27.15 -22.16
C ASP A 172 19.04 -27.63 -20.74
N VAL A 173 20.06 -26.99 -20.18
CA VAL A 173 20.60 -27.24 -18.83
C VAL A 173 20.45 -26.04 -17.88
N ASP A 174 19.89 -24.94 -18.39
CA ASP A 174 19.67 -23.71 -17.67
C ASP A 174 18.41 -23.72 -16.79
N LYS A 175 18.19 -22.63 -16.08
CA LYS A 175 17.15 -22.53 -15.05
C LYS A 175 16.01 -21.65 -15.50
N GLU A 176 14.79 -22.15 -15.25
CA GLU A 176 13.56 -21.36 -15.32
C GLU A 176 13.74 -20.00 -14.61
N PRO A 177 13.53 -18.88 -15.31
CA PRO A 177 13.86 -17.56 -14.80
C PRO A 177 12.97 -17.18 -13.61
N VAL A 178 13.56 -16.43 -12.67
CA VAL A 178 12.89 -15.91 -11.47
C VAL A 178 12.67 -14.41 -11.63
N ILE A 179 11.41 -13.98 -11.53
CA ILE A 179 10.99 -12.58 -11.61
C ILE A 179 10.95 -11.95 -10.22
N SER A 180 11.47 -10.73 -10.10
CA SER A 180 11.43 -9.89 -8.88
C SER A 180 11.08 -8.44 -9.20
N ILE A 181 10.49 -7.73 -8.24
CA ILE A 181 10.53 -6.25 -8.19
C ILE A 181 11.94 -5.83 -7.75
N GLY A 182 12.53 -4.85 -8.43
CA GLY A 182 13.92 -4.41 -8.21
C GLY A 182 14.14 -3.58 -6.94
N ASP A 183 13.13 -2.83 -6.49
CA ASP A 183 13.11 -2.17 -5.19
C ASP A 183 11.73 -2.29 -4.54
N THR A 184 11.68 -2.95 -3.38
CA THR A 184 10.46 -3.27 -2.63
C THR A 184 10.16 -2.32 -1.47
N LYS A 185 11.03 -1.33 -1.19
CA LYS A 185 10.81 -0.34 -0.12
C LYS A 185 9.52 0.44 -0.32
N ASP A 186 8.84 0.79 0.77
CA ASP A 186 7.66 1.65 0.71
C ASP A 186 8.02 3.02 0.08
N THR A 187 7.12 3.59 -0.73
CA THR A 187 7.40 4.80 -1.53
C THR A 187 6.31 5.85 -1.37
N LEU A 188 6.65 6.99 -0.78
CA LEU A 188 5.79 8.18 -0.76
C LEU A 188 5.92 8.92 -2.11
N ILE A 189 4.80 9.32 -2.71
CA ILE A 189 4.75 10.06 -3.98
C ILE A 189 3.66 11.13 -3.91
N ALA A 190 3.97 12.36 -4.33
CA ALA A 190 2.99 13.43 -4.44
C ALA A 190 2.18 13.33 -5.75
N GLU A 191 0.99 13.91 -5.74
CA GLU A 191 0.11 14.01 -6.91
C GLU A 191 0.78 14.55 -8.19
N GLY A 192 0.22 14.20 -9.34
CA GLY A 192 0.70 14.64 -10.66
C GLY A 192 2.04 14.01 -11.09
N ASN A 193 2.60 13.09 -10.31
CA ASN A 193 3.88 12.43 -10.61
C ASN A 193 3.68 11.02 -11.19
N THR A 194 4.75 10.42 -11.73
CA THR A 194 4.73 9.05 -12.26
C THR A 194 5.76 8.18 -11.55
N ILE A 195 5.30 7.13 -10.85
CA ILE A 195 6.18 6.11 -10.30
C ILE A 195 6.56 5.08 -11.38
N ASN A 196 7.85 4.75 -11.43
CA ASN A 196 8.41 3.76 -12.35
C ASN A 196 8.97 2.60 -11.52
N ILE A 197 8.25 1.49 -11.45
CA ILE A 197 8.60 0.33 -10.62
C ILE A 197 9.36 -0.69 -11.48
N PRO A 198 10.67 -0.92 -11.22
CA PRO A 198 11.45 -1.88 -11.99
C PRO A 198 11.05 -3.31 -11.63
N VAL A 199 10.90 -4.14 -12.66
CA VAL A 199 10.76 -5.60 -12.56
C VAL A 199 11.80 -6.27 -13.46
N SER A 200 12.40 -7.37 -13.00
CA SER A 200 13.45 -8.06 -13.74
C SER A 200 13.41 -9.58 -13.58
N MET A 201 13.98 -10.28 -14.56
CA MET A 201 14.22 -11.72 -14.59
C MET A 201 15.68 -12.03 -14.20
N SER A 202 15.91 -13.17 -13.57
CA SER A 202 17.25 -13.66 -13.22
C SER A 202 18.13 -14.05 -14.41
N SER A 203 17.51 -14.36 -15.53
CA SER A 203 18.10 -14.92 -16.75
C SER A 203 17.16 -14.63 -17.94
N PRO A 204 17.68 -14.52 -19.17
CA PRO A 204 16.86 -14.46 -20.39
C PRO A 204 16.13 -15.81 -20.63
N SER A 205 15.11 -15.79 -21.49
CA SER A 205 14.40 -17.01 -21.92
C SER A 205 13.72 -16.84 -23.28
N ALA A 206 13.87 -17.85 -24.15
CA ALA A 206 13.24 -17.92 -25.46
C ALA A 206 11.75 -18.35 -25.41
N ARG A 207 11.17 -18.56 -24.22
CA ARG A 207 9.88 -19.25 -24.06
C ARG A 207 8.63 -18.38 -24.20
N GLY A 208 8.79 -17.05 -24.27
CA GLY A 208 7.68 -16.08 -24.32
C GLY A 208 7.04 -15.86 -22.96
N VAL A 209 7.81 -15.32 -22.02
CA VAL A 209 7.43 -15.17 -20.61
C VAL A 209 6.39 -14.08 -20.44
N LYS A 210 5.37 -14.31 -19.59
CA LYS A 210 4.30 -13.34 -19.31
C LYS A 210 4.15 -13.15 -17.82
N LEU A 211 4.15 -11.90 -17.37
CA LEU A 211 4.04 -11.51 -15.97
C LEU A 211 2.75 -10.72 -15.74
N TYR A 212 1.88 -11.23 -14.87
CA TYR A 212 0.66 -10.54 -14.46
C TYR A 212 0.88 -9.86 -13.11
N PHE A 213 0.42 -8.62 -13.01
CA PHE A 213 0.39 -7.84 -11.77
C PHE A 213 -1.00 -7.21 -11.56
N SER A 214 -1.26 -6.81 -10.32
CA SER A 214 -2.45 -6.07 -9.90
C SER A 214 -2.10 -4.96 -8.91
N LEU A 215 -2.95 -3.94 -8.81
CA LEU A 215 -2.93 -2.97 -7.72
C LEU A 215 -4.18 -3.15 -6.84
N THR A 216 -4.03 -2.84 -5.56
CA THR A 216 -5.07 -2.81 -4.52
C THR A 216 -4.71 -1.72 -3.52
N GLY A 217 -5.67 -1.05 -2.90
CA GLY A 217 -5.40 -0.01 -1.90
C GLY A 217 -6.69 0.69 -1.49
N ASP A 218 -6.54 1.85 -0.86
CA ASP A 218 -7.64 2.75 -0.56
C ASP A 218 -7.91 3.67 -1.76
N ALA A 219 -6.85 4.08 -2.47
CA ALA A 219 -6.90 4.89 -3.69
C ALA A 219 -7.69 4.22 -4.84
N ALA A 220 -8.46 5.01 -5.58
CA ALA A 220 -9.34 4.60 -6.66
C ALA A 220 -8.78 4.88 -8.07
N ILE A 221 -8.93 3.89 -8.95
CA ILE A 221 -8.45 3.97 -10.33
C ILE A 221 -9.28 4.95 -11.18
N HIS A 222 -8.59 5.81 -11.94
CA HIS A 222 -9.11 6.96 -12.71
C HIS A 222 -9.66 8.14 -11.87
N LYS A 223 -9.52 8.11 -10.55
CA LYS A 223 -9.60 9.30 -9.70
C LYS A 223 -8.20 9.72 -9.27
N ASP A 224 -7.52 8.83 -8.56
CA ASP A 224 -6.26 9.14 -7.85
C ASP A 224 -5.03 8.63 -8.62
N TYR A 225 -5.22 7.62 -9.49
CA TYR A 225 -4.16 7.11 -10.34
C TYR A 225 -4.66 6.47 -11.65
N GLU A 226 -3.78 6.42 -12.65
CA GLU A 226 -3.92 5.60 -13.85
C GLU A 226 -2.74 4.62 -14.01
N ILE A 227 -3.00 3.45 -14.60
CA ILE A 227 -1.99 2.41 -14.86
C ILE A 227 -1.53 2.53 -16.31
N LEU A 228 -0.30 2.98 -16.53
CA LEU A 228 0.28 3.22 -17.86
C LEU A 228 0.93 1.97 -18.49
N THR A 229 1.31 0.97 -17.68
CA THR A 229 1.83 -0.32 -18.18
C THR A 229 0.72 -1.36 -18.23
N SER A 230 0.50 -1.99 -19.39
CA SER A 230 -0.46 -3.09 -19.53
C SER A 230 -0.06 -4.34 -18.73
N SER A 231 -1.06 -5.07 -18.22
CA SER A 231 -0.91 -6.38 -17.59
C SER A 231 -1.56 -7.44 -18.52
N PRO A 232 -0.85 -8.51 -18.94
CA PRO A 232 0.52 -8.88 -18.56
C PRO A 232 1.60 -8.08 -19.29
N ILE A 233 2.77 -7.98 -18.65
CA ILE A 233 4.03 -7.64 -19.30
C ILE A 233 4.55 -8.89 -20.03
N ILE A 234 5.13 -8.71 -21.21
CA ILE A 234 5.77 -9.77 -21.99
C ILE A 234 7.29 -9.58 -21.91
N PHE A 235 8.02 -10.67 -21.70
CA PHE A 235 9.48 -10.72 -21.68
C PHE A 235 9.98 -11.81 -22.65
N GLY A 236 11.20 -11.65 -23.16
CA GLY A 236 11.86 -12.60 -24.06
C GLY A 236 11.79 -12.25 -25.56
N ASP A 237 10.81 -11.45 -26.00
CA ASP A 237 10.61 -11.12 -27.43
C ASP A 237 11.83 -10.44 -28.10
N ASN A 238 12.70 -9.76 -27.35
CA ASN A 238 14.02 -9.28 -27.80
C ASN A 238 15.18 -9.73 -26.88
N GLY A 239 14.98 -10.76 -26.05
CA GLY A 239 15.90 -11.11 -24.96
C GLY A 239 15.83 -10.18 -23.72
N ASP A 240 14.87 -9.25 -23.69
CA ASP A 240 14.66 -8.31 -22.59
C ASP A 240 14.47 -9.02 -21.23
N THR A 241 15.32 -8.70 -20.25
CA THR A 241 15.27 -9.22 -18.87
C THR A 241 14.77 -8.19 -17.85
N SER A 242 14.36 -6.99 -18.28
CA SER A 242 13.87 -5.92 -17.40
C SER A 242 12.75 -5.11 -18.03
N ALA A 243 11.80 -4.67 -17.21
CA ALA A 243 10.70 -3.80 -17.62
C ALA A 243 10.30 -2.82 -16.49
N LEU A 244 9.48 -1.83 -16.82
CA LEU A 244 8.93 -0.86 -15.87
C LEU A 244 7.41 -0.98 -15.79
N ILE A 245 6.88 -1.15 -14.58
CA ILE A 245 5.47 -0.88 -14.31
C ILE A 245 5.34 0.61 -14.00
N LYS A 246 4.59 1.31 -14.84
CA LYS A 246 4.36 2.75 -14.74
C LYS A 246 2.95 3.01 -14.23
N ILE A 247 2.85 3.83 -13.20
CA ILE A 247 1.59 4.32 -12.63
C ILE A 247 1.74 5.84 -12.53
N HIS A 248 0.80 6.58 -13.11
CA HIS A 248 0.72 8.02 -12.92
C HIS A 248 -0.27 8.29 -11.80
N VAL A 249 0.21 8.92 -10.72
CA VAL A 249 -0.66 9.49 -9.70
C VAL A 249 -1.26 10.75 -10.32
N LEU A 250 -2.58 10.82 -10.36
CA LEU A 250 -3.30 11.95 -10.91
C LEU A 250 -3.16 13.17 -9.98
N LYS A 251 -3.79 14.28 -10.36
CA LYS A 251 -3.95 15.46 -9.52
C LYS A 251 -5.32 16.04 -9.80
N ASP A 252 -6.09 16.34 -8.76
CA ASP A 252 -7.28 17.19 -8.90
C ASP A 252 -7.31 18.39 -7.92
N PHE A 253 -8.42 18.60 -7.23
CA PHE A 253 -8.71 19.74 -6.35
C PHE A 253 -9.47 19.32 -5.07
N THR A 254 -9.60 18.01 -4.83
CA THR A 254 -10.25 17.41 -3.66
C THR A 254 -9.21 17.22 -2.55
N LEU A 255 -9.36 17.90 -1.41
CA LEU A 255 -8.38 17.83 -0.33
C LEU A 255 -8.50 16.50 0.45
N GLU A 256 -7.53 15.61 0.31
CA GLU A 256 -7.58 14.22 0.78
C GLU A 256 -6.38 13.82 1.66
N ASP A 257 -6.58 12.78 2.49
CA ASP A 257 -5.56 12.24 3.39
C ASP A 257 -4.54 11.33 2.64
N LYS A 258 -3.50 10.85 3.33
CA LYS A 258 -2.49 9.96 2.73
C LYS A 258 -3.12 8.62 2.31
N GLU A 259 -3.33 8.41 1.01
CA GLU A 259 -3.90 7.16 0.50
C GLU A 259 -2.88 6.02 0.35
N SER A 260 -3.35 4.77 0.41
CA SER A 260 -2.52 3.59 0.18
C SER A 260 -2.70 2.97 -1.21
N LEU A 261 -1.58 2.50 -1.78
CA LEU A 261 -1.54 1.64 -2.95
C LEU A 261 -0.53 0.49 -2.73
N LYS A 262 -0.93 -0.72 -3.07
CA LYS A 262 -0.09 -1.92 -3.04
C LYS A 262 -0.11 -2.58 -4.41
N LEU A 263 1.06 -2.63 -5.05
CA LEU A 263 1.29 -3.46 -6.23
C LEU A 263 1.67 -4.89 -5.80
N GLU A 264 1.13 -5.88 -6.50
CA GLU A 264 1.52 -7.29 -6.35
C GLU A 264 1.71 -7.99 -7.70
N LEU A 265 2.81 -8.73 -7.84
CA LEU A 265 3.03 -9.69 -8.92
C LEU A 265 2.30 -11.00 -8.56
N ILE A 266 1.24 -11.31 -9.30
CA ILE A 266 0.27 -12.35 -8.94
C ILE A 266 0.60 -13.71 -9.58
N SER A 267 0.99 -13.73 -10.85
CA SER A 267 1.32 -14.95 -11.59
C SER A 267 2.28 -14.67 -12.76
N ALA A 268 3.02 -15.71 -13.16
CA ALA A 268 3.86 -15.70 -14.36
C ALA A 268 3.70 -17.02 -15.12
N THR A 269 4.05 -17.02 -16.41
CA THR A 269 4.12 -18.23 -17.26
C THR A 269 5.51 -18.41 -17.84
N GLU A 270 6.02 -19.64 -17.84
CA GLU A 270 7.39 -20.00 -18.27
C GLU A 270 8.49 -19.31 -17.42
N ALA A 271 8.12 -18.85 -16.22
CA ALA A 271 8.95 -18.19 -15.22
C ALA A 271 8.30 -18.31 -13.83
N THR A 272 9.10 -18.20 -12.77
CA THR A 272 8.62 -18.18 -11.37
C THR A 272 8.70 -16.78 -10.75
N ILE A 273 7.95 -16.53 -9.67
CA ILE A 273 7.95 -15.24 -8.96
C ILE A 273 8.65 -15.37 -7.61
N ASN A 274 9.60 -14.47 -7.33
CA ASN A 274 10.27 -14.33 -6.05
C ASN A 274 9.31 -13.81 -4.97
N ARG A 275 8.77 -14.70 -4.13
CA ARG A 275 7.85 -14.37 -3.02
C ARG A 275 8.44 -13.50 -1.88
N LYS A 276 9.71 -13.09 -1.96
CA LYS A 276 10.29 -12.06 -1.09
C LYS A 276 10.35 -10.67 -1.74
N ALA A 277 10.06 -10.58 -3.04
CA ALA A 277 10.09 -9.35 -3.82
C ALA A 277 8.96 -9.32 -4.87
N ASN A 278 7.76 -9.77 -4.48
CA ASN A 278 6.57 -9.75 -5.35
C ASN A 278 5.57 -8.64 -4.99
N THR A 279 5.85 -7.81 -3.97
CA THR A 279 4.97 -6.71 -3.55
C THR A 279 5.75 -5.41 -3.34
N LYS A 280 5.08 -4.28 -3.57
CA LYS A 280 5.57 -2.91 -3.36
C LYS A 280 4.43 -2.08 -2.79
N ASN A 281 4.61 -1.47 -1.62
CA ASN A 281 3.67 -0.48 -1.11
C ASN A 281 4.07 0.92 -1.58
N ILE A 282 3.06 1.75 -1.79
CA ILE A 282 3.12 3.10 -2.31
C ILE A 282 2.12 3.90 -1.47
N THR A 283 2.49 5.12 -1.11
CA THR A 283 1.62 6.05 -0.39
C THR A 283 1.49 7.29 -1.26
N ILE A 284 0.25 7.66 -1.62
CA ILE A 284 -0.01 8.97 -2.20
C ILE A 284 0.08 9.96 -1.04
N ALA A 285 0.89 11.02 -1.21
CA ALA A 285 1.00 12.05 -0.21
C ALA A 285 -0.29 12.89 -0.20
N SER A 286 -0.84 13.10 1.00
CA SER A 286 -1.95 14.02 1.24
C SER A 286 -1.65 15.39 0.63
N ASP A 287 -2.63 15.95 -0.07
CA ASP A 287 -2.55 17.27 -0.69
C ASP A 287 -3.13 18.36 0.22
N LYS A 288 -3.86 17.98 1.30
CA LYS A 288 -4.30 18.83 2.41
C LYS A 288 -3.14 19.69 2.91
N ALA A 289 -3.08 20.92 2.42
CA ALA A 289 -2.12 21.90 2.86
C ALA A 289 -2.38 22.21 4.34
N LEU A 290 -1.32 22.25 5.14
CA LEU A 290 -1.42 22.73 6.51
C LEU A 290 -1.75 24.23 6.49
N ASN A 291 -2.50 24.68 7.50
CA ASN A 291 -2.59 26.12 7.73
C ASN A 291 -1.22 26.67 8.14
N ASP A 292 -1.11 27.99 8.11
CA ASP A 292 0.11 28.65 8.55
C ASP A 292 0.25 28.49 10.06
N THR A 293 1.42 28.75 10.63
CA THR A 293 1.54 28.79 12.10
C THR A 293 1.44 30.25 12.62
N GLY A 294 1.45 31.21 11.69
CA GLY A 294 1.22 32.64 11.93
C GLY A 294 2.43 33.39 12.47
N VAL A 295 3.58 32.72 12.61
CA VAL A 295 4.78 33.24 13.25
C VAL A 295 5.68 33.92 12.21
N THR A 296 5.27 35.14 11.86
CA THR A 296 6.00 36.11 11.00
C THR A 296 7.44 36.49 11.45
N THR A 297 8.03 35.80 12.44
CA THR A 297 9.31 36.16 13.06
C THR A 297 10.21 34.94 13.34
N PHE A 298 11.48 35.05 13.00
CA PHE A 298 12.50 34.01 13.21
C PHE A 298 12.82 33.76 14.70
N PHE A 299 13.11 32.50 15.06
CA PHE A 299 13.61 32.17 16.40
C PHE A 299 15.12 32.42 16.49
N VAL A 300 15.54 33.25 17.44
CA VAL A 300 16.96 33.53 17.70
C VAL A 300 17.29 33.22 19.16
N GLU A 301 18.21 32.28 19.36
CA GLU A 301 18.67 31.89 20.70
C GLU A 301 19.45 33.05 21.36
N ARG A 302 18.85 33.65 22.40
CA ARG A 302 19.51 34.55 23.35
C ARG A 302 19.28 34.05 24.78
N GLY A 303 19.97 34.67 25.75
CA GLY A 303 19.99 34.23 27.15
C GLY A 303 18.61 34.17 27.81
N VAL A 304 18.48 33.28 28.80
CA VAL A 304 17.23 32.72 29.35
C VAL A 304 16.23 33.70 29.99
N ASP A 305 16.51 35.01 30.00
CA ASP A 305 15.81 36.03 30.78
C ASP A 305 15.22 37.20 29.93
N GLU A 306 15.38 37.21 28.60
CA GLU A 306 14.83 38.26 27.72
C GLU A 306 13.51 37.81 27.05
N LEU A 307 12.41 38.54 27.32
CA LEU A 307 11.13 38.38 26.61
C LEU A 307 11.26 38.80 25.14
N PRO A 308 10.54 38.17 24.19
CA PRO A 308 10.52 38.60 22.80
C PRO A 308 9.97 40.04 22.70
N ASN A 309 10.79 40.97 22.18
CA ASN A 309 10.38 42.35 21.95
C ASN A 309 9.73 42.53 20.56
N SER A 310 8.90 43.56 20.39
CA SER A 310 8.03 43.75 19.22
C SER A 310 8.73 44.02 17.87
N ASN A 311 10.06 44.15 17.83
CA ASN A 311 10.78 44.71 16.68
C ASN A 311 11.80 43.73 16.03
N TYR A 312 11.43 42.46 15.81
CA TYR A 312 12.29 41.50 15.10
C TYR A 312 12.31 41.75 13.57
N GLN A 313 13.13 42.73 13.16
CA GLN A 313 13.49 43.04 11.77
C GLN A 313 15.01 42.82 11.54
N GLU A 314 15.56 41.71 12.06
CA GLU A 314 16.93 41.27 11.75
C GLU A 314 16.87 40.06 10.80
N SER A 315 17.23 40.29 9.52
CA SER A 315 17.20 39.26 8.48
C SER A 315 18.38 38.29 8.56
N TYR A 316 18.14 37.04 8.16
CA TYR A 316 19.11 35.94 7.98
C TYR A 316 19.75 35.34 9.24
N GLY A 317 19.31 34.12 9.56
CA GLY A 317 20.06 33.18 10.39
C GLY A 317 19.34 31.83 10.47
N GLN A 318 19.91 30.77 9.90
CA GLN A 318 19.45 29.41 10.23
C GLN A 318 19.63 29.20 11.72
N SER A 319 18.58 28.77 12.42
CA SER A 319 18.68 28.46 13.84
C SER A 319 19.60 27.24 14.03
N SER A 320 20.19 27.09 15.22
CA SER A 320 20.93 25.89 15.63
C SER A 320 20.11 24.59 15.55
N TYR A 321 18.79 24.71 15.38
CA TYR A 321 17.80 23.63 15.41
C TYR A 321 17.17 23.34 14.03
N GLY A 322 17.42 24.17 13.01
CA GLY A 322 16.93 24.00 11.65
C GLY A 322 16.26 25.25 11.07
N TYR A 323 15.38 25.02 10.10
CA TYR A 323 14.50 26.01 9.49
C TYR A 323 13.52 26.61 10.52
N ASN A 324 13.18 27.88 10.36
CA ASN A 324 12.17 28.57 11.16
C ASN A 324 10.80 28.51 10.45
N ASP A 325 9.75 28.94 11.15
CA ASP A 325 8.42 29.07 10.54
C ASP A 325 8.42 30.11 9.42
N ALA A 326 8.88 31.33 9.70
CA ALA A 326 9.07 32.43 8.74
C ALA A 326 10.09 32.16 7.60
N ASP A 327 10.65 30.95 7.46
CA ASP A 327 11.36 30.49 6.25
C ASP A 327 10.41 29.76 5.26
N PHE A 328 9.17 29.43 5.65
CA PHE A 328 8.19 28.58 4.95
C PHE A 328 6.74 29.08 5.17
N GLY A 329 5.72 28.39 4.63
CA GLY A 329 4.32 28.80 4.77
C GLY A 329 3.84 29.75 3.67
N ARG A 330 2.77 30.50 3.95
CA ARG A 330 2.19 31.54 3.07
C ARG A 330 2.55 32.95 3.52
N ASP A 331 3.04 33.16 4.74
CA ASP A 331 3.47 34.46 5.22
C ASP A 331 4.94 34.82 4.89
N ALA A 332 5.79 33.83 4.57
CA ALA A 332 7.24 33.95 4.35
C ALA A 332 7.70 34.98 3.30
N GLU A 333 6.87 35.33 2.30
CA GLU A 333 7.16 36.49 1.44
C GLU A 333 6.51 37.77 1.98
N GLN A 334 5.20 37.75 2.25
CA GLN A 334 4.46 38.81 2.96
C GLN A 334 3.23 38.23 3.68
N PRO A 335 2.98 38.53 4.97
CA PRO A 335 1.78 38.09 5.67
C PRO A 335 0.52 38.78 5.11
N ASN A 336 -0.32 38.02 4.42
CA ASN A 336 -1.72 38.42 4.19
C ASN A 336 -2.44 38.48 5.55
N ASN A 337 -3.24 39.53 5.72
CA ASN A 337 -4.00 39.87 6.94
C ASN A 337 -5.44 40.34 6.62
N GLN A 338 -6.00 39.92 5.48
CA GLN A 338 -7.32 40.35 5.00
C GLN A 338 -8.46 39.46 5.52
N ASP A 339 -8.23 38.15 5.55
CA ASP A 339 -9.17 37.05 5.80
C ASP A 339 -8.68 36.08 6.89
N GLY A 340 -7.51 36.33 7.46
CA GLY A 340 -6.93 35.63 8.60
C GLY A 340 -5.61 36.30 8.99
N TRP A 341 -5.09 36.04 10.19
CA TRP A 341 -3.78 36.58 10.59
C TRP A 341 -2.65 35.78 9.95
N ALA A 342 -1.63 36.45 9.39
CA ALA A 342 -0.37 35.86 8.95
C ALA A 342 -0.50 34.49 8.23
N GLY A 343 -1.07 34.52 7.02
CA GLY A 343 -1.16 33.32 6.15
C GLY A 343 -2.39 32.43 6.38
N TYR A 344 -3.15 32.65 7.44
CA TYR A 344 -4.51 32.10 7.61
C TYR A 344 -5.48 32.67 6.56
N GLN A 345 -6.40 31.84 6.08
CA GLN A 345 -7.54 32.25 5.24
C GLN A 345 -8.82 31.64 5.82
N LEU A 346 -9.68 32.46 6.42
CA LEU A 346 -10.80 32.03 7.26
C LEU A 346 -12.10 32.76 6.89
N ASP A 347 -13.15 32.00 6.57
CA ASP A 347 -14.50 32.55 6.48
C ASP A 347 -15.23 32.47 7.82
N ALA A 348 -15.85 33.59 8.21
CA ALA A 348 -16.83 33.62 9.28
C ALA A 348 -18.12 32.92 8.81
N ILE A 349 -18.63 31.94 9.56
CA ILE A 349 -19.84 31.17 9.18
C ILE A 349 -20.98 31.42 10.18
N ASP A 350 -22.19 31.64 9.65
CA ASP A 350 -23.42 31.92 10.41
C ASP A 350 -24.02 30.65 11.06
N SER A 351 -25.18 30.77 11.71
CA SER A 351 -25.89 29.62 12.31
C SER A 351 -26.47 28.63 11.28
N SER A 352 -26.56 29.02 10.01
CA SER A 352 -27.24 28.31 8.93
C SER A 352 -26.25 27.60 7.99
N GLY A 353 -24.98 27.99 8.00
CA GLY A 353 -23.90 27.51 7.13
C GLY A 353 -23.45 28.49 6.04
N ASN A 354 -23.98 29.71 6.02
CA ASN A 354 -23.59 30.77 5.08
C ASN A 354 -22.32 31.49 5.54
N ILE A 355 -21.58 32.10 4.61
CA ILE A 355 -20.56 33.10 4.94
C ILE A 355 -21.24 34.34 5.54
N ALA A 356 -20.84 34.71 6.75
CA ALA A 356 -21.35 35.85 7.51
C ALA A 356 -20.65 37.16 7.11
N GLY A 357 -21.23 38.31 7.48
CA GLY A 357 -20.56 39.60 7.31
C GLY A 357 -19.32 39.75 8.18
N MET A 358 -18.33 40.54 7.76
CA MET A 358 -17.11 40.81 8.55
C MET A 358 -17.40 41.45 9.92
N ASP A 359 -18.53 42.16 10.06
CA ASP A 359 -19.00 42.77 11.31
C ASP A 359 -19.91 41.83 12.15
N GLU A 360 -20.17 40.60 11.69
CA GLU A 360 -21.05 39.63 12.36
C GLU A 360 -20.26 38.61 13.17
N VAL A 361 -20.71 38.34 14.40
CA VAL A 361 -20.05 37.40 15.33
C VAL A 361 -20.27 35.94 14.87
N PRO A 362 -19.23 35.21 14.40
CA PRO A 362 -19.42 33.89 13.80
C PRO A 362 -19.92 32.83 14.77
N ARG A 363 -20.60 31.81 14.22
CA ARG A 363 -20.97 30.56 14.91
C ARG A 363 -19.96 29.45 14.67
N CYS A 364 -19.35 29.44 13.48
CA CYS A 364 -18.23 28.60 13.10
C CYS A 364 -17.23 29.40 12.26
N VAL A 365 -16.05 28.84 12.05
CA VAL A 365 -15.01 29.42 11.20
C VAL A 365 -14.60 28.35 10.19
N ARG A 366 -14.74 28.61 8.89
CA ARG A 366 -14.23 27.71 7.85
C ARG A 366 -12.79 28.09 7.55
N ASP A 367 -11.90 27.12 7.64
CA ASP A 367 -10.53 27.22 7.17
C ASP A 367 -10.49 26.90 5.66
N ASN A 368 -10.21 27.92 4.85
CA ASN A 368 -10.17 27.79 3.40
C ASN A 368 -8.88 27.15 2.87
N VAL A 369 -7.89 26.88 3.75
CA VAL A 369 -6.64 26.20 3.43
C VAL A 369 -6.78 24.69 3.62
N THR A 370 -7.32 24.27 4.78
CA THR A 370 -7.52 22.85 5.11
C THR A 370 -8.88 22.30 4.67
N GLY A 371 -9.82 23.19 4.32
CA GLY A 371 -11.22 22.87 4.05
C GLY A 371 -12.09 22.66 5.31
N LEU A 372 -11.47 22.66 6.51
CA LEU A 372 -12.14 22.25 7.75
C LEU A 372 -13.06 23.34 8.30
N LEU A 373 -14.26 22.96 8.72
CA LEU A 373 -15.18 23.84 9.46
C LEU A 373 -15.00 23.65 10.97
N TRP A 374 -14.64 24.71 11.68
CA TRP A 374 -14.34 24.71 13.11
C TRP A 374 -15.46 25.35 13.93
N GLU A 375 -15.79 24.72 15.07
CA GLU A 375 -16.75 25.27 16.02
C GLU A 375 -16.18 26.51 16.70
N ARG A 376 -16.88 27.66 16.64
CA ARG A 376 -16.53 28.79 17.51
C ARG A 376 -17.15 28.61 18.90
N LEU A 377 -16.28 28.45 19.91
CA LEU A 377 -16.71 28.43 21.32
C LEU A 377 -17.23 29.81 21.77
N GLY A 378 -18.30 29.79 22.55
CA GLY A 378 -18.90 30.99 23.15
C GLY A 378 -18.23 31.36 24.47
N GLU A 379 -18.46 32.59 24.96
CA GLU A 379 -17.82 33.06 26.18
C GLU A 379 -18.23 32.32 27.45
N THR A 380 -17.38 32.44 28.47
CA THR A 380 -17.55 31.83 29.80
C THR A 380 -18.82 32.37 30.47
N THR A 381 -19.84 31.52 30.61
CA THR A 381 -21.08 31.86 31.31
C THR A 381 -21.05 31.44 32.78
N LEU A 382 -21.70 32.23 33.65
CA LEU A 382 -21.95 31.84 35.04
C LEU A 382 -23.03 30.75 35.07
N LEU A 383 -22.64 29.57 35.56
CA LEU A 383 -23.52 28.40 35.62
C LEU A 383 -24.45 28.42 36.84
N SER A 384 -25.62 27.82 36.68
CA SER A 384 -26.71 27.82 37.64
C SER A 384 -26.41 27.07 38.94
N SER A 385 -26.27 27.86 40.01
CA SER A 385 -26.15 27.40 41.40
C SER A 385 -27.25 26.41 41.83
N HIS A 386 -26.91 25.56 42.81
CA HIS A 386 -27.79 24.55 43.41
C HIS A 386 -29.19 25.09 43.76
N VAL A 387 -30.23 24.35 43.38
CA VAL A 387 -31.59 24.60 43.87
C VAL A 387 -31.72 24.04 45.29
N ALA A 388 -31.79 24.91 46.29
CA ALA A 388 -31.88 24.50 47.69
C ALA A 388 -33.16 23.70 47.97
N GLY A 389 -33.04 22.61 48.75
CA GLY A 389 -34.16 21.72 49.08
C GLY A 389 -34.60 20.79 47.94
N ILE A 390 -33.83 20.70 46.84
CA ILE A 390 -34.19 19.85 45.70
C ILE A 390 -34.16 18.35 46.02
N ASP A 391 -33.20 17.88 46.83
CA ASP A 391 -33.12 16.46 47.22
C ASP A 391 -34.30 16.05 48.12
N GLU A 392 -34.79 16.99 48.95
CA GLU A 392 -36.02 16.83 49.73
C GLU A 392 -37.24 16.78 48.80
N ALA A 393 -37.33 17.69 47.81
CA ALA A 393 -38.40 17.70 46.82
C ALA A 393 -38.43 16.43 45.95
N LEU A 394 -37.29 15.88 45.54
CA LEU A 394 -37.24 14.60 44.81
C LEU A 394 -37.75 13.43 45.65
N ASN A 395 -37.45 13.45 46.95
CA ASN A 395 -37.92 12.45 47.91
C ASN A 395 -39.44 12.61 48.18
N GLU A 396 -39.94 13.83 48.33
CA GLU A 396 -41.37 14.15 48.48
C GLU A 396 -42.17 13.84 47.21
N GLN A 397 -41.65 14.14 46.02
CA GLN A 397 -42.28 13.80 44.74
C GLN A 397 -42.52 12.28 44.62
N ARG A 398 -41.54 11.47 45.05
CA ARG A 398 -41.64 10.01 45.01
C ARG A 398 -42.48 9.44 46.16
N TYR A 399 -42.24 9.86 47.40
CA TYR A 399 -42.74 9.22 48.63
C TYR A 399 -43.66 10.10 49.50
N GLY A 400 -44.04 11.30 49.04
CA GLY A 400 -44.99 12.20 49.70
C GLY A 400 -46.31 11.52 50.05
N LYS A 401 -46.96 12.00 51.11
CA LYS A 401 -48.12 11.34 51.73
C LYS A 401 -49.45 11.81 51.14
N THR A 402 -49.52 13.07 50.72
CA THR A 402 -50.69 13.67 50.04
C THR A 402 -50.42 13.88 48.54
N PRO A 403 -51.47 14.08 47.73
CA PRO A 403 -51.31 14.59 46.36
C PRO A 403 -50.65 15.98 46.33
N GLU A 404 -51.02 16.88 47.25
CA GLU A 404 -50.49 18.24 47.32
C GLU A 404 -48.98 18.27 47.62
N ASP A 405 -48.47 17.39 48.49
CA ASP A 405 -47.03 17.23 48.76
C ASP A 405 -46.29 16.97 47.44
N LYS A 406 -46.81 16.04 46.63
CA LYS A 406 -46.19 15.59 45.37
C LYS A 406 -46.31 16.63 44.27
N GLU A 407 -47.37 17.43 44.25
CA GLU A 407 -47.54 18.51 43.28
C GLU A 407 -46.57 19.66 43.58
N GLN A 408 -46.51 20.13 44.82
CA GLN A 408 -45.56 21.19 45.23
C GLN A 408 -44.10 20.76 45.04
N ALA A 409 -43.79 19.50 45.36
CA ALA A 409 -42.48 18.91 45.09
C ALA A 409 -42.18 18.86 43.57
N SER A 410 -43.16 18.47 42.74
CA SER A 410 -43.00 18.46 41.28
C SER A 410 -42.80 19.85 40.69
N GLN A 411 -43.45 20.89 41.22
CA GLN A 411 -43.25 22.27 40.80
C GLN A 411 -41.80 22.73 41.08
N LYS A 412 -41.23 22.41 42.26
CA LYS A 412 -39.81 22.67 42.58
C LYS A 412 -38.85 21.94 41.62
N VAL A 413 -39.14 20.68 41.28
CA VAL A 413 -38.32 19.89 40.36
C VAL A 413 -38.39 20.43 38.93
N ASN A 414 -39.58 20.79 38.44
CA ASN A 414 -39.75 21.40 37.12
C ASN A 414 -38.96 22.71 36.98
N ALA A 415 -39.02 23.60 37.99
CA ALA A 415 -38.25 24.84 38.00
C ALA A 415 -36.72 24.61 38.02
N ALA A 416 -36.26 23.50 38.62
CA ALA A 416 -34.86 23.11 38.59
C ALA A 416 -34.44 22.56 37.22
N ASP A 417 -35.27 21.74 36.57
CA ASP A 417 -35.01 21.24 35.21
C ASP A 417 -35.09 22.37 34.16
N GLU A 418 -35.98 23.37 34.32
CA GLU A 418 -36.02 24.58 33.47
C GLU A 418 -34.75 25.43 33.62
N LYS A 419 -34.25 25.61 34.85
CA LYS A 419 -32.99 26.32 35.11
C LYS A 419 -31.81 25.63 34.40
N LEU A 420 -31.72 24.30 34.51
CA LEU A 420 -30.67 23.50 33.86
C LEU A 420 -30.84 23.42 32.32
N PHE A 421 -32.07 23.51 31.81
CA PHE A 421 -32.37 23.61 30.37
C PHE A 421 -31.83 24.93 29.79
N ASN A 422 -32.04 26.05 30.48
CA ASN A 422 -31.57 27.36 30.05
C ASN A 422 -30.03 27.47 30.08
N ASP A 423 -29.37 26.90 31.08
CA ASP A 423 -27.91 26.70 31.08
C ASP A 423 -27.46 25.94 29.82
N GLY A 424 -28.12 24.80 29.53
CA GLY A 424 -27.80 23.93 28.40
C GLY A 424 -27.96 24.56 27.01
N LEU A 425 -28.73 25.65 26.85
CA LEU A 425 -28.75 26.42 25.60
C LEU A 425 -27.38 27.03 25.27
N ASN A 426 -26.51 27.20 26.27
CA ASN A 426 -25.16 27.77 26.15
C ASN A 426 -24.05 26.70 26.02
N TRP A 427 -24.38 25.47 25.59
CA TRP A 427 -23.46 24.31 25.52
C TRP A 427 -22.12 24.52 24.79
N GLN A 428 -22.05 25.50 23.89
CA GLN A 428 -20.82 25.91 23.19
C GLN A 428 -19.89 26.79 24.05
N SER A 429 -20.28 27.16 25.27
CA SER A 429 -19.50 28.03 26.16
C SER A 429 -18.18 27.39 26.60
N LYS A 430 -17.13 28.22 26.68
CA LYS A 430 -15.84 27.96 27.35
C LYS A 430 -16.01 27.41 28.79
N SER A 431 -17.17 27.58 29.43
CA SER A 431 -17.52 27.02 30.75
C SER A 431 -17.68 25.49 30.80
N TYR A 432 -17.84 24.79 29.67
CA TYR A 432 -18.16 23.35 29.67
C TYR A 432 -16.98 22.42 29.39
N GLN A 433 -16.94 21.31 30.13
CA GLN A 433 -15.97 20.22 30.06
C GLN A 433 -16.65 18.86 29.89
N TYR A 434 -15.88 17.93 29.35
CA TYR A 434 -16.35 16.67 28.80
C TYR A 434 -15.39 15.54 29.18
N LEU A 435 -15.91 14.34 29.45
CA LEU A 435 -15.09 13.13 29.48
C LEU A 435 -14.83 12.65 28.05
N TRP A 436 -13.70 11.98 27.84
CA TRP A 436 -13.43 11.36 26.55
C TRP A 436 -14.13 10.01 26.43
N HIS A 437 -14.75 9.74 25.28
CA HIS A 437 -15.36 8.45 24.96
C HIS A 437 -15.27 8.16 23.46
N ASP A 438 -15.08 6.88 23.13
CA ASP A 438 -15.27 6.31 21.79
C ASP A 438 -15.62 4.82 21.91
N GLY A 439 -16.82 4.44 21.48
CA GLY A 439 -17.27 3.04 21.49
C GLY A 439 -16.58 2.14 20.45
N ASN A 440 -15.92 2.70 19.44
CA ASN A 440 -15.33 1.95 18.33
C ASN A 440 -13.93 1.40 18.67
N ALA A 441 -13.83 0.08 18.82
CA ALA A 441 -12.59 -0.63 19.15
C ALA A 441 -11.46 -0.49 18.11
N LYS A 442 -11.71 0.07 16.91
CA LYS A 442 -10.66 0.38 15.93
C LYS A 442 -9.95 1.70 16.21
N THR A 443 -10.69 2.72 16.67
CA THR A 443 -10.20 4.10 16.84
C THR A 443 -9.90 4.42 18.30
N ASN A 444 -10.53 3.73 19.25
CA ASN A 444 -10.45 4.10 20.66
C ASN A 444 -9.12 3.77 21.36
N GLY A 445 -8.11 3.23 20.68
CA GLY A 445 -6.79 2.97 21.26
C GLY A 445 -6.77 1.94 22.40
N GLY A 446 -7.77 1.05 22.47
CA GLY A 446 -7.80 -0.10 23.38
C GLY A 446 -8.67 0.07 24.64
N GLU A 447 -9.08 1.28 25.00
CA GLU A 447 -10.13 1.51 26.01
C GLU A 447 -11.11 2.60 25.54
N PRO A 448 -12.43 2.39 25.69
CA PRO A 448 -13.45 3.31 25.18
C PRO A 448 -13.62 4.58 26.00
N GLY A 449 -12.87 4.81 27.09
CA GLY A 449 -13.12 5.93 28.01
C GLY A 449 -14.32 5.71 28.93
N GLU A 450 -14.92 6.78 29.46
CA GLU A 450 -15.88 6.72 30.57
C GLU A 450 -17.22 7.40 30.23
N LEU A 451 -18.33 6.69 30.42
CA LEU A 451 -19.69 7.17 30.15
C LEU A 451 -20.32 7.82 31.40
N LEU A 452 -20.19 9.15 31.52
CA LEU A 452 -20.82 9.89 32.61
C LEU A 452 -22.34 10.05 32.38
N SER A 453 -23.10 9.02 32.76
CA SER A 453 -24.55 8.98 32.53
C SER A 453 -25.33 10.10 33.24
N VAL A 454 -26.48 10.47 32.67
CA VAL A 454 -27.45 11.42 33.25
C VAL A 454 -27.86 11.03 34.68
N ALA A 455 -28.07 9.74 34.91
CA ALA A 455 -28.44 9.19 36.21
C ALA A 455 -27.27 9.23 37.22
N THR A 456 -26.03 9.27 36.75
CA THR A 456 -24.84 9.52 37.58
C THR A 456 -24.75 11.02 37.92
N LEU A 457 -24.88 11.91 36.93
CA LEU A 457 -24.84 13.36 37.11
C LEU A 457 -25.89 13.87 38.11
N LYS A 458 -27.17 13.52 37.91
CA LYS A 458 -28.25 13.96 38.82
C LYS A 458 -28.06 13.43 40.26
N LYS A 459 -27.41 12.28 40.46
CA LYS A 459 -27.09 11.71 41.80
C LYS A 459 -25.83 12.28 42.46
N VAL A 460 -24.77 12.55 41.69
CA VAL A 460 -23.48 13.00 42.25
C VAL A 460 -23.50 14.50 42.53
N ASN A 461 -24.20 15.28 41.69
CA ASN A 461 -24.19 16.74 41.78
C ASN A 461 -25.46 17.36 42.37
N GLY A 462 -26.61 16.67 42.38
CA GLY A 462 -27.85 17.13 43.03
C GLY A 462 -28.41 18.43 42.44
N PHE A 463 -28.87 18.38 41.19
CA PHE A 463 -29.45 19.52 40.44
C PHE A 463 -28.64 20.83 40.59
N LYS A 464 -27.32 20.69 40.43
CA LYS A 464 -26.38 21.79 40.20
C LYS A 464 -26.00 21.76 38.73
N ALA A 465 -26.01 22.91 38.08
CA ALA A 465 -25.13 23.05 36.93
C ALA A 465 -23.71 23.07 37.47
N ASN A 466 -22.83 22.33 36.80
CA ASN A 466 -21.41 22.36 37.01
C ASN A 466 -20.73 22.49 35.65
N ASN A 467 -19.42 22.67 35.63
CA ASN A 467 -18.65 22.73 34.39
C ASN A 467 -18.58 21.40 33.62
N MET A 468 -19.41 20.39 33.94
CA MET A 468 -19.62 19.23 33.07
C MET A 468 -20.79 19.51 32.13
N CYS A 469 -20.80 18.89 30.95
CA CYS A 469 -21.78 19.18 29.90
C CYS A 469 -23.25 19.31 30.34
N THR A 470 -23.99 20.20 29.66
CA THR A 470 -25.46 20.18 29.66
C THR A 470 -25.96 20.50 28.25
N PHE A 471 -26.91 19.70 27.75
CA PHE A 471 -27.55 19.88 26.44
C PHE A 471 -29.07 19.68 26.55
N PRO A 472 -29.90 20.53 25.92
CA PRO A 472 -31.35 20.36 25.89
C PRO A 472 -31.78 19.31 24.87
N SER A 473 -32.56 18.32 25.30
CA SER A 473 -33.03 17.21 24.46
C SER A 473 -34.29 17.51 23.66
N ASN A 474 -35.14 18.41 24.15
CA ASN A 474 -36.41 18.78 23.53
C ASN A 474 -36.73 20.25 23.81
N ILE A 475 -36.53 21.10 22.81
CA ILE A 475 -36.73 22.56 22.90
C ILE A 475 -38.24 22.92 22.97
N HIS A 476 -39.14 22.02 22.58
CA HIS A 476 -40.59 22.28 22.54
C HIS A 476 -41.34 21.96 23.84
N GLU A 477 -40.73 21.25 24.80
CA GLU A 477 -41.36 20.88 26.07
C GLU A 477 -40.81 21.60 27.31
N ASN A 478 -39.78 22.47 27.16
CA ASN A 478 -39.02 23.09 28.26
C ASN A 478 -38.53 22.09 29.33
N LYS A 479 -38.15 20.87 28.92
CA LYS A 479 -37.71 19.79 29.83
C LYS A 479 -36.31 19.29 29.48
N LEU A 480 -35.47 19.16 30.51
CA LEU A 480 -34.17 18.51 30.41
C LEU A 480 -34.29 16.97 30.51
N THR A 481 -34.89 16.34 29.50
CA THR A 481 -35.00 14.88 29.35
C THR A 481 -33.88 14.34 28.47
N ILE A 482 -32.61 14.49 28.89
CA ILE A 482 -31.48 13.92 28.16
C ILE A 482 -31.75 12.41 27.95
N PRO A 483 -31.82 11.87 26.71
CA PRO A 483 -31.28 12.43 25.45
C PRO A 483 -32.23 12.37 24.23
N THR A 484 -31.68 12.71 23.06
CA THR A 484 -32.10 12.12 21.77
C THR A 484 -31.88 10.59 21.80
N ALA A 485 -32.39 9.84 20.81
CA ALA A 485 -32.51 8.37 20.89
C ALA A 485 -31.24 7.56 21.27
N ASN A 486 -30.03 8.11 21.09
CA ASN A 486 -28.76 7.38 21.26
C ASN A 486 -27.84 7.89 22.41
N VAL A 487 -27.98 9.12 22.91
CA VAL A 487 -26.85 9.86 23.51
C VAL A 487 -26.89 9.95 25.05
N THR A 488 -26.72 8.82 25.76
CA THR A 488 -27.07 8.72 27.21
C THR A 488 -26.06 9.29 28.24
N ALA A 489 -25.00 10.01 27.84
CA ALA A 489 -23.93 10.46 28.74
C ALA A 489 -23.27 11.79 28.34
N CYS A 490 -22.64 12.48 29.30
CA CYS A 490 -21.76 13.62 29.02
C CYS A 490 -20.37 13.18 28.59
N THR A 491 -20.13 13.18 27.28
CA THR A 491 -18.83 12.88 26.68
C THR A 491 -18.52 13.84 25.54
N ALA A 492 -17.27 13.90 25.10
CA ALA A 492 -16.87 14.70 23.95
C ALA A 492 -17.54 14.20 22.65
N GLN A 493 -17.70 12.87 22.50
CA GLN A 493 -18.50 12.26 21.44
C GLN A 493 -19.95 12.74 21.48
N ALA A 494 -20.58 12.83 22.66
CA ALA A 494 -21.94 13.35 22.79
C ALA A 494 -22.06 14.82 22.34
N LYS A 495 -21.03 15.66 22.52
CA LYS A 495 -20.99 17.02 21.96
C LYS A 495 -21.00 17.00 20.43
N ALA A 496 -20.19 16.13 19.83
CA ALA A 496 -20.08 15.96 18.38
C ALA A 496 -21.40 15.44 17.77
N GLU A 497 -22.02 14.43 18.39
CA GLU A 497 -23.32 13.90 18.01
C GLU A 497 -24.45 14.94 18.17
N TYR A 498 -24.36 15.81 19.19
CA TYR A 498 -25.31 16.91 19.39
C TYR A 498 -25.17 18.00 18.32
N ALA A 499 -23.94 18.47 18.05
CA ALA A 499 -23.66 19.46 17.00
C ALA A 499 -24.12 18.95 15.61
N THR A 500 -23.89 17.67 15.34
CA THR A 500 -24.40 16.95 14.17
C THR A 500 -25.93 16.96 14.12
N HIS A 501 -26.61 16.56 15.19
CA HIS A 501 -28.07 16.43 15.21
C HIS A 501 -28.82 17.74 14.96
N TYR A 502 -28.24 18.87 15.40
CA TYR A 502 -28.81 20.21 15.21
C TYR A 502 -28.27 20.95 13.96
N ASN A 503 -27.46 20.28 13.13
CA ASN A 503 -26.76 20.85 11.96
C ASN A 503 -26.06 22.19 12.30
N LEU A 504 -25.21 22.20 13.34
CA LEU A 504 -24.46 23.40 13.72
C LEU A 504 -23.73 23.95 12.49
N CYS A 505 -24.02 25.21 12.13
CA CYS A 505 -23.45 25.89 10.97
C CYS A 505 -23.65 25.13 9.64
N GLY A 506 -24.79 24.44 9.48
CA GLY A 506 -25.14 23.73 8.25
C GLY A 506 -24.41 22.39 8.00
N ALA A 507 -23.33 22.11 8.73
CA ALA A 507 -22.57 20.87 8.60
C ALA A 507 -23.36 19.64 9.09
N LYS A 508 -23.13 18.50 8.43
CA LYS A 508 -23.92 17.26 8.52
C LYS A 508 -23.22 16.18 9.35
N SER A 509 -21.98 16.42 9.74
CA SER A 509 -21.13 15.58 10.56
C SER A 509 -20.17 16.45 11.37
N TRP A 510 -20.09 16.23 12.67
CA TRP A 510 -19.12 16.88 13.55
C TRP A 510 -18.35 15.80 14.32
N ARG A 511 -17.06 16.06 14.58
CA ARG A 511 -16.16 15.15 15.29
C ARG A 511 -15.21 15.91 16.22
N LEU A 512 -14.50 15.17 17.07
CA LEU A 512 -13.31 15.71 17.74
C LEU A 512 -12.20 15.87 16.69
N PRO A 513 -11.45 16.98 16.70
CA PRO A 513 -10.27 17.13 15.88
C PRO A 513 -9.18 16.14 16.28
N THR A 514 -8.33 15.75 15.34
CA THR A 514 -7.08 15.03 15.60
C THR A 514 -6.09 15.96 16.31
N ILE A 515 -5.04 15.41 16.92
CA ILE A 515 -4.00 16.25 17.53
C ILE A 515 -3.26 17.08 16.47
N SER A 516 -3.12 16.56 15.24
CA SER A 516 -2.54 17.29 14.11
C SER A 516 -3.44 18.45 13.65
N GLU A 517 -4.76 18.25 13.53
CA GLU A 517 -5.69 19.33 13.21
C GLU A 517 -5.71 20.40 14.29
N LEU A 518 -5.65 20.01 15.56
CA LEU A 518 -5.52 20.94 16.69
C LEU A 518 -4.25 21.80 16.61
N ILE A 519 -3.11 21.22 16.20
CA ILE A 519 -1.85 21.94 15.97
C ILE A 519 -1.98 22.88 14.76
N ASN A 520 -2.62 22.44 13.67
CA ASN A 520 -2.69 23.22 12.42
C ASN A 520 -3.85 24.22 12.35
N HIS A 521 -4.75 24.25 13.34
CA HIS A 521 -5.77 25.30 13.49
C HIS A 521 -5.20 26.60 14.10
N HIS A 522 -3.88 26.66 14.33
CA HIS A 522 -3.35 27.43 15.43
C HIS A 522 -2.37 28.58 15.11
N ASN A 523 -2.68 29.79 15.62
CA ASN A 523 -1.85 31.00 15.53
C ASN A 523 -0.89 31.16 16.72
N TYR A 524 0.38 30.86 16.47
CA TYR A 524 1.44 30.76 17.47
C TYR A 524 2.15 32.08 17.79
N SER A 525 1.84 33.19 17.10
CA SER A 525 2.56 34.46 17.25
C SER A 525 2.19 35.29 18.50
N ALA A 526 1.38 34.74 19.40
CA ALA A 526 0.66 35.50 20.42
C ALA A 526 0.92 35.04 21.87
N VAL A 527 1.93 34.18 22.09
CA VAL A 527 2.29 33.61 23.40
C VAL A 527 3.77 33.84 23.75
N VAL A 528 4.07 33.94 25.05
CA VAL A 528 5.45 33.95 25.56
C VAL A 528 5.99 32.52 25.62
N PRO A 529 7.12 32.19 24.96
CA PRO A 529 7.49 30.80 24.75
C PRO A 529 7.98 30.05 26.01
N THR A 530 7.54 28.80 26.15
CA THR A 530 8.00 27.84 27.17
C THR A 530 8.41 26.52 26.50
N SER A 531 9.51 25.92 26.96
CA SER A 531 10.09 24.70 26.35
C SER A 531 9.58 23.41 27.00
N ILE A 532 9.37 22.38 26.18
CA ILE A 532 8.72 21.12 26.59
C ILE A 532 9.70 19.93 26.45
N PRO A 533 10.06 19.22 27.54
CA PRO A 533 10.80 17.97 27.45
C PRO A 533 9.90 16.78 27.07
N ASN A 534 10.34 15.97 26.10
CA ASN A 534 9.70 14.73 25.60
C ASN A 534 8.54 14.91 24.61
N TYR A 535 8.81 15.54 23.46
CA TYR A 535 7.99 15.37 22.26
C TYR A 535 7.94 13.89 21.81
N PRO A 536 6.77 13.36 21.39
CA PRO A 536 6.66 12.00 20.84
C PRO A 536 7.20 11.97 19.40
N ILE A 537 8.51 11.83 19.23
CA ILE A 537 9.15 11.77 17.90
C ILE A 537 8.54 10.62 17.08
N ASN A 538 7.78 10.95 16.03
CA ASN A 538 7.22 10.01 15.06
C ASN A 538 8.35 9.39 14.21
N LYS A 539 9.07 8.44 14.80
CA LYS A 539 10.37 7.95 14.33
C LYS A 539 10.34 7.03 13.10
N ASN A 540 9.27 7.14 12.30
CA ASN A 540 9.05 6.39 11.05
C ASN A 540 8.92 7.30 9.80
N GLU A 541 8.72 8.61 9.93
CA GLU A 541 8.63 9.53 8.76
C GLU A 541 9.95 10.27 8.50
N SER A 542 11.02 9.50 8.23
CA SER A 542 12.22 9.98 7.50
C SER A 542 13.23 8.85 7.25
N ASN A 543 13.12 8.20 6.08
CA ASN A 543 14.17 7.33 5.53
C ASN A 543 14.61 7.74 4.10
N ASN A 544 14.10 8.87 3.59
CA ASN A 544 14.33 9.38 2.23
C ASN A 544 14.48 10.92 2.15
N GLY A 545 14.81 11.60 3.25
CA GLY A 545 15.23 13.01 3.22
C GLY A 545 14.13 14.08 3.17
N VAL A 546 12.86 13.72 2.96
CA VAL A 546 11.74 14.55 3.40
C VAL A 546 11.60 14.37 4.91
N VAL A 547 11.71 15.47 5.65
CA VAL A 547 11.47 15.53 7.09
C VAL A 547 10.03 15.99 7.32
N ASP A 548 9.35 15.42 8.31
CA ASP A 548 8.16 16.03 8.89
C ASP A 548 8.62 17.21 9.76
N HIS A 549 8.50 18.43 9.23
CA HIS A 549 9.23 19.61 9.74
C HIS A 549 8.65 20.13 11.06
N PHE A 550 7.38 19.84 11.39
CA PHE A 550 6.65 20.35 12.56
C PHE A 550 6.96 19.57 13.84
N GLY A 551 8.18 19.04 13.93
CA GLY A 551 8.60 18.03 14.90
C GLY A 551 8.94 18.53 16.31
N ASN A 552 8.95 19.84 16.59
CA ASN A 552 9.16 20.41 17.93
C ASN A 552 8.61 21.86 18.05
N ASN A 553 8.10 22.21 19.25
CA ASN A 553 7.79 23.57 19.76
C ASN A 553 6.68 24.38 19.03
N VAL A 554 5.49 24.49 19.64
CA VAL A 554 4.33 25.25 19.13
C VAL A 554 3.35 25.61 20.27
N LEU A 555 2.93 26.89 20.44
CA LEU A 555 2.17 27.46 21.59
C LEU A 555 1.00 28.56 21.38
N LEU A 556 -0.33 28.26 21.34
CA LEU A 556 -1.41 28.90 22.18
C LEU A 556 -2.24 30.25 21.99
N VAL A 557 -2.60 30.90 20.85
CA VAL A 557 -3.79 31.84 20.81
C VAL A 557 -4.69 31.78 19.54
N ASN A 558 -6.00 31.94 19.75
CA ASN A 558 -7.11 31.96 18.77
C ASN A 558 -6.88 32.89 17.53
N PRO A 559 -7.36 32.57 16.31
CA PRO A 559 -7.21 33.45 15.14
C PRO A 559 -8.06 34.73 15.24
N VAL A 560 -7.47 35.85 14.78
CA VAL A 560 -8.06 37.19 14.90
C VAL A 560 -8.84 37.59 13.65
N ILE A 561 -10.18 37.65 13.75
CA ILE A 561 -11.00 38.48 12.86
C ILE A 561 -10.93 39.92 13.38
N LYS A 562 -10.78 40.88 12.45
CA LYS A 562 -10.29 42.23 12.74
C LYS A 562 -11.37 43.21 13.21
N ASP A 563 -12.05 42.91 14.31
CA ASP A 563 -13.02 43.81 14.94
C ASP A 563 -12.33 44.84 15.89
N GLY A 564 -12.60 46.12 15.65
CA GLY A 564 -11.87 47.27 16.20
C GLY A 564 -12.11 47.58 17.69
N ASN A 565 -12.71 46.67 18.46
CA ASN A 565 -12.95 46.84 19.91
C ASN A 565 -12.48 45.65 20.77
N ILE A 566 -11.92 44.58 20.19
CA ILE A 566 -11.57 43.35 20.93
C ILE A 566 -10.12 43.37 21.45
N GLU A 567 -9.66 44.52 21.97
CA GLU A 567 -8.41 44.56 22.73
C GLU A 567 -8.67 44.12 24.19
N ASN A 568 -7.91 43.12 24.66
CA ASN A 568 -7.80 42.65 26.05
C ASN A 568 -8.88 41.68 26.63
N GLN A 569 -9.71 40.98 25.84
CA GLN A 569 -10.79 40.13 26.41
C GLN A 569 -10.65 38.60 26.32
N ASP A 570 -9.78 38.02 25.48
CA ASP A 570 -9.66 36.54 25.34
C ASP A 570 -8.83 35.85 26.46
N VAL A 571 -8.42 36.58 27.50
CA VAL A 571 -7.98 35.94 28.75
C VAL A 571 -9.20 35.29 29.42
N ILE A 572 -9.16 33.97 29.64
CA ILE A 572 -10.19 33.27 30.41
C ILE A 572 -10.20 33.80 31.85
N ASN A 573 -11.03 34.81 32.10
CA ASN A 573 -11.15 35.50 33.37
C ASN A 573 -12.02 34.66 34.33
N LEU A 574 -11.45 33.53 34.77
CA LEU A 574 -12.03 32.71 35.84
C LEU A 574 -12.16 33.56 37.12
N ASP A 575 -13.29 33.38 37.81
CA ASP A 575 -13.71 34.15 38.99
C ASP A 575 -12.54 34.54 39.95
N PRO A 576 -12.27 35.84 40.15
CA PRO A 576 -11.19 36.33 41.02
C PRO A 576 -11.24 35.88 42.48
N SER A 577 -12.33 35.27 42.94
CA SER A 577 -12.48 34.74 44.31
C SER A 577 -11.75 33.41 44.56
N VAL A 578 -11.28 32.70 43.52
CA VAL A 578 -10.62 31.40 43.66
C VAL A 578 -9.09 31.53 43.71
N SER A 579 -8.51 31.35 44.90
CA SER A 579 -7.08 31.60 45.11
C SER A 579 -6.13 30.47 44.66
N ASN A 580 -5.06 30.87 43.98
CA ASN A 580 -3.84 30.14 43.63
C ASN A 580 -3.94 29.00 42.58
N LYS A 581 -3.05 29.12 41.58
CA LYS A 581 -2.90 28.29 40.36
C LYS A 581 -4.09 28.37 39.39
N GLN A 582 -3.97 29.28 38.43
CA GLN A 582 -4.66 29.16 37.14
C GLN A 582 -4.45 27.74 36.59
N ARG A 583 -5.53 27.09 36.18
CA ARG A 583 -5.47 25.87 35.37
C ARG A 583 -5.75 26.27 33.93
N GLU A 584 -4.81 25.97 33.07
CA GLU A 584 -5.02 26.05 31.63
C GLU A 584 -6.19 25.12 31.22
N ALA A 585 -7.04 25.58 30.31
CA ALA A 585 -7.99 24.71 29.62
C ALA A 585 -7.24 23.80 28.63
N LEU A 586 -7.61 22.52 28.55
CA LEU A 586 -6.99 21.57 27.62
C LEU A 586 -8.06 21.08 26.64
N TYR A 587 -7.78 21.10 25.34
CA TYR A 587 -8.66 20.54 24.32
C TYR A 587 -8.38 19.05 24.12
N LEU A 588 -9.43 18.22 24.18
CA LEU A 588 -9.36 16.80 23.83
C LEU A 588 -9.28 16.60 22.32
N SER A 589 -8.42 15.67 21.87
CA SER A 589 -8.41 15.19 20.48
C SER A 589 -9.11 13.84 20.31
N SER A 590 -9.36 13.44 19.07
CA SER A 590 -9.67 12.06 18.68
C SER A 590 -8.44 11.13 18.70
N SER A 591 -7.22 11.69 18.72
CA SER A 591 -5.96 10.94 18.61
C SER A 591 -5.61 10.22 19.93
N THR A 592 -5.81 8.90 19.93
CA THR A 592 -5.57 8.05 21.11
C THR A 592 -4.11 7.60 21.25
N VAL A 593 -3.67 7.36 22.49
CA VAL A 593 -2.30 6.91 22.77
C VAL A 593 -2.25 5.38 22.73
N ALA A 594 -1.90 4.79 21.59
CA ALA A 594 -1.97 3.34 21.36
C ALA A 594 -1.20 2.47 22.39
N ASN A 595 -0.13 3.01 22.99
CA ASN A 595 0.65 2.33 24.04
C ASN A 595 0.16 2.59 25.48
N ALA A 596 -0.89 3.39 25.66
CA ALA A 596 -1.46 3.75 26.96
C ALA A 596 -3.01 3.86 26.87
N PRO A 597 -3.75 2.73 26.92
CA PRO A 597 -5.17 2.70 26.54
C PRO A 597 -6.08 3.70 27.25
N GLY A 598 -5.86 3.98 28.54
CA GLY A 598 -6.61 4.97 29.32
C GLY A 598 -6.32 6.44 28.98
N SER A 599 -5.43 6.73 28.02
CA SER A 599 -4.93 8.07 27.69
C SER A 599 -5.29 8.52 26.27
N VAL A 600 -5.35 9.84 26.09
CA VAL A 600 -5.59 10.52 24.81
C VAL A 600 -4.67 11.74 24.71
N TRP A 601 -4.30 12.14 23.49
CA TRP A 601 -3.62 13.41 23.30
C TRP A 601 -4.57 14.58 23.53
N CYS A 602 -4.09 15.59 24.24
CA CYS A 602 -4.76 16.86 24.44
C CYS A 602 -3.78 18.01 24.29
N MET A 603 -4.29 19.19 23.95
CA MET A 603 -3.49 20.37 23.66
C MET A 603 -3.86 21.51 24.60
N GLY A 604 -2.87 22.21 25.14
CA GLY A 604 -3.07 23.35 26.02
C GLY A 604 -3.65 24.58 25.30
N ALA A 605 -4.86 25.00 25.67
CA ALA A 605 -5.62 26.08 25.02
C ALA A 605 -5.05 27.51 25.19
N LEU A 606 -3.92 27.67 25.90
CA LEU A 606 -3.16 28.93 25.98
C LEU A 606 -1.64 28.72 25.76
N THR A 607 -1.18 27.49 25.55
CA THR A 607 0.25 27.13 25.49
C THR A 607 0.64 26.12 24.41
N GLY A 608 -0.28 25.52 23.66
CA GLY A 608 -0.05 24.58 22.56
C GLY A 608 0.57 23.25 23.00
N GLU A 609 0.90 23.13 24.28
CA GLU A 609 1.54 21.97 24.86
C GLU A 609 0.68 20.72 24.62
N VAL A 610 1.16 19.88 23.70
CA VAL A 610 0.63 18.55 23.44
C VAL A 610 1.04 17.64 24.59
N LYS A 611 0.07 17.15 25.35
CA LYS A 611 0.28 16.35 26.56
C LYS A 611 -0.74 15.21 26.65
N MET A 612 -0.44 14.22 27.49
CA MET A 612 -1.32 13.06 27.69
C MET A 612 -2.39 13.38 28.72
N CYS A 613 -3.63 13.54 28.30
CA CYS A 613 -4.80 13.60 29.19
C CYS A 613 -5.32 12.18 29.48
N LYS A 614 -5.93 11.98 30.65
CA LYS A 614 -6.61 10.73 30.98
C LYS A 614 -8.04 10.80 30.45
N LYS A 615 -8.54 9.73 29.81
CA LYS A 615 -9.91 9.69 29.25
C LYS A 615 -11.01 9.87 30.31
N LYS A 616 -10.67 9.61 31.58
CA LYS A 616 -11.56 9.75 32.76
C LYS A 616 -11.49 11.11 33.46
N GLU A 617 -10.65 12.03 32.98
CA GLU A 617 -10.57 13.40 33.47
C GLU A 617 -11.32 14.33 32.51
N ALA A 618 -11.92 15.39 33.06
CA ALA A 618 -12.78 16.29 32.29
C ALA A 618 -11.98 17.46 31.72
N HIS A 619 -12.16 17.70 30.43
CA HIS A 619 -11.39 18.67 29.65
C HIS A 619 -12.28 19.40 28.66
N SER A 620 -11.78 20.51 28.11
CA SER A 620 -12.52 21.31 27.12
C SER A 620 -12.57 20.59 25.76
N VAL A 621 -13.57 20.93 24.94
CA VAL A 621 -13.75 20.35 23.60
C VAL A 621 -14.14 21.46 22.64
N ILE A 622 -13.35 21.60 21.58
CA ILE A 622 -13.74 22.23 20.32
C ILE A 622 -14.03 21.10 19.31
N LEU A 623 -14.98 21.32 18.40
CA LEU A 623 -15.32 20.37 17.34
C LEU A 623 -14.82 20.85 15.97
N VAL A 624 -14.64 19.89 15.07
CA VAL A 624 -14.33 20.13 13.66
C VAL A 624 -15.26 19.29 12.77
N SER A 625 -15.44 19.73 11.53
CA SER A 625 -16.19 19.03 10.48
C SER A 625 -15.42 19.08 9.15
N ASP A 626 -15.51 18.00 8.39
CA ASP A 626 -15.01 17.90 7.01
C ASP A 626 -16.07 18.32 5.97
N ASP A 627 -17.29 18.67 6.41
CA ASP A 627 -18.37 19.12 5.52
C ASP A 627 -18.13 20.58 5.08
N ILE A 628 -17.47 20.75 3.93
CA ILE A 628 -17.42 22.05 3.25
C ILE A 628 -18.84 22.43 2.82
N THR A 629 -19.44 23.44 3.46
CA THR A 629 -20.76 23.98 3.10
C THR A 629 -20.69 24.80 1.80
N ASN A 630 -20.69 24.08 0.68
CA ASN A 630 -20.81 24.62 -0.67
C ASN A 630 -22.23 24.34 -1.23
N ASP A 631 -23.14 25.30 -1.04
CA ASP A 631 -24.41 25.48 -1.78
C ASP A 631 -24.55 26.98 -2.13
#